data_AF-A0A537EM87-F1
#
_entry.id   AF-A0A537EM87-F1
#
_cell.length_a   1.000
_cell.length_b   1.000
_cell.length_c   1.000
_cell.angle_alpha   90.00
_cell.angle_beta   90.00
_cell.angle_gamma   90.00
#
_symmetry.space_group_name_H-M   'P 1'
#
loop_
_entity.id
_entity.type
_entity.pdbx_description
1 polymer ?
#
loop_
_entity_poly.entity_id
_entity_poly.type
_entity_poly.pdbx_seq_one_letter_code
_entity_poly.pdbx_strand_id
1 'polypeptide(L)'
;MGDLLFGAIVGAHRKETGEFHYDVIPVAYFQTPSFRRKLYLKKATELALRLLQQMKLGEGEEIEICSSFLFDETRPELVKQFGMERVHVSVISGKAQDNVETAYLDEIRNLGYRPLADRDEKRARSF
;
A
#
# COMPACT_ATOMS: atom_id res chain seq x y z
N MET A 1 1.60 -2.77 -4.70
CA MET A 1 2.23 -2.69 -6.03
C MET A 1 3.40 -1.74 -5.95
N GLY A 2 4.54 -2.08 -6.55
CA GLY A 2 5.72 -1.23 -6.60
C GLY A 2 6.48 -1.51 -7.88
N ASP A 3 7.11 -0.48 -8.45
CA ASP A 3 7.96 -0.63 -9.62
C ASP A 3 9.33 0.01 -9.35
N LEU A 4 10.31 -0.38 -10.17
CA LEU A 4 11.69 0.10 -10.08
C LEU A 4 11.87 1.56 -10.53
N LEU A 5 10.82 2.21 -11.06
CA LEU A 5 10.85 3.56 -11.63
C LEU A 5 10.31 4.62 -10.65
N PHE A 6 9.30 4.30 -9.84
CA PHE A 6 8.61 5.24 -8.95
C PHE A 6 8.69 4.90 -7.45
N GLY A 7 9.04 3.66 -7.08
CA GLY A 7 9.11 3.22 -5.69
C GLY A 7 7.92 2.34 -5.29
N ALA A 8 7.45 2.45 -4.05
CA ALA A 8 6.36 1.60 -3.54
C ALA A 8 5.22 2.42 -2.97
N ILE A 9 3.99 2.10 -3.37
CA ILE A 9 2.78 2.78 -2.87
C ILE A 9 2.30 2.11 -1.59
N VAL A 10 1.98 2.92 -0.59
CA VAL A 10 1.28 2.54 0.63
C VAL A 10 -0.06 3.26 0.62
N GLY A 11 -1.16 2.51 0.74
CA GLY A 11 -2.51 3.05 0.71
C GLY A 11 -3.32 2.61 1.94
N ALA A 12 -4.30 3.43 2.30
CA ALA A 12 -5.30 3.15 3.33
C ALA A 12 -6.70 3.44 2.77
N HIS A 13 -7.64 2.54 3.00
CA HIS A 13 -8.99 2.58 2.44
C HIS A 13 -10.02 2.28 3.53
N ARG A 14 -11.04 3.14 3.68
CA ARG A 14 -12.19 2.89 4.55
C ARG A 14 -13.30 2.24 3.73
N LYS A 15 -13.67 1.00 4.05
CA LYS A 15 -14.66 0.22 3.27
C LYS A 15 -16.05 0.85 3.31
N GLU A 16 -16.40 1.46 4.42
CA GLU A 16 -17.73 1.98 4.74
C GLU A 16 -18.04 3.28 3.99
N THR A 17 -17.04 4.14 3.81
CA THR A 17 -17.21 5.46 3.17
C THR A 17 -16.60 5.54 1.78
N GLY A 18 -15.72 4.59 1.41
CA GLY A 18 -14.92 4.67 0.19
C GLY A 18 -13.78 5.69 0.26
N GLU A 19 -13.49 6.24 1.45
CA GLU A 19 -12.35 7.14 1.65
C GLU A 19 -11.04 6.41 1.36
N PHE A 20 -10.18 7.02 0.53
CA PHE A 20 -8.89 6.45 0.16
C PHE A 20 -7.80 7.51 0.24
N HIS A 21 -6.71 7.17 0.92
CA HIS A 21 -5.48 7.97 0.96
C HIS A 21 -4.30 7.07 0.61
N TYR A 22 -3.30 7.63 -0.04
CA TYR A 22 -2.06 6.92 -0.33
C TYR A 22 -0.86 7.84 -0.26
N ASP A 23 0.31 7.23 -0.15
CA ASP A 23 1.59 7.89 -0.30
C ASP A 23 2.62 6.93 -0.89
N VAL A 24 3.78 7.46 -1.27
CA VAL A 24 4.83 6.75 -1.97
C VAL A 24 6.09 6.69 -1.11
N ILE A 25 6.63 5.48 -0.95
CA ILE A 25 7.99 5.25 -0.48
C ILE A 25 8.93 5.54 -1.66
N PRO A 26 9.77 6.59 -1.58
CA PRO A 26 10.66 6.95 -2.69
C PRO A 26 11.64 5.83 -3.03
N VAL A 27 11.98 5.71 -4.31
CA VAL A 27 12.93 4.69 -4.81
C VAL A 27 14.28 4.69 -4.08
N ALA A 28 14.72 5.84 -3.57
CA ALA A 28 15.95 5.99 -2.80
C ALA A 28 16.00 5.11 -1.53
N TYR A 29 14.84 4.73 -0.96
CA TYR A 29 14.78 3.81 0.18
C TYR A 29 15.06 2.35 -0.21
N PHE A 30 14.91 2.03 -1.50
CA PHE A 30 15.20 0.72 -2.09
C PHE A 30 16.59 0.64 -2.73
N GLN A 31 17.39 1.71 -2.62
CA GLN A 31 18.77 1.76 -3.11
C GLN A 31 19.77 1.69 -1.95
N THR A 32 21.02 1.30 -2.24
CA THR A 32 22.11 1.32 -1.24
C THR A 32 22.49 2.78 -0.92
N PRO A 33 22.74 3.14 0.35
CA PRO A 33 22.83 2.30 1.56
C PRO A 33 21.50 2.05 2.29
N SER A 34 20.43 2.76 1.94
CA SER A 34 19.13 2.72 2.62
C SER A 34 18.52 1.33 2.66
N PHE A 35 18.59 0.60 1.55
CA PHE A 35 18.04 -0.75 1.44
C PHE A 35 18.74 -1.75 2.37
N ARG A 36 20.08 -1.68 2.47
CA ARG A 36 20.86 -2.53 3.40
C ARG A 36 20.47 -2.27 4.86
N ARG A 37 20.08 -1.04 5.18
CA ARG A 37 19.60 -0.64 6.50
C ARG A 37 18.09 -0.88 6.69
N LYS A 38 17.42 -1.47 5.70
CA LYS A 38 15.97 -1.74 5.65
C LYS A 38 15.10 -0.50 5.93
N LEU A 39 15.57 0.70 5.53
CA LEU A 39 14.85 1.94 5.84
C LEU A 39 13.46 2.02 5.17
N TYR A 40 13.23 1.24 4.12
CA TYR A 40 11.92 1.14 3.47
C TYR A 40 10.84 0.58 4.41
N LEU A 41 11.18 -0.30 5.36
CA LEU A 41 10.24 -0.81 6.37
C LEU A 41 9.81 0.30 7.33
N LYS A 42 10.79 1.05 7.85
CA LYS A 42 10.53 2.22 8.70
C LYS A 42 9.69 3.27 7.98
N LYS A 43 10.00 3.53 6.70
CA LYS A 43 9.24 4.48 5.89
C LYS A 43 7.81 3.99 5.66
N ALA A 44 7.61 2.70 5.37
CA ALA A 44 6.27 2.12 5.25
C ALA A 44 5.44 2.32 6.53
N THR A 45 6.04 2.08 7.71
CA THR A 45 5.39 2.30 9.00
C THR A 45 5.03 3.78 9.21
N GLU A 46 5.96 4.69 8.94
CA GLU A 46 5.71 6.14 9.03
C GLU A 46 4.52 6.56 8.15
N LEU A 47 4.50 6.10 6.89
CA LEU A 47 3.43 6.42 5.94
C LEU A 47 2.10 5.83 6.40
N ALA A 48 2.07 4.57 6.81
CA ALA A 48 0.85 3.92 7.29
C ALA A 48 0.23 4.68 8.47
N LEU A 49 1.03 5.03 9.48
CA LEU A 49 0.55 5.78 10.65
C LEU A 49 0.03 7.17 10.25
N ARG A 50 0.71 7.86 9.34
CA ARG A 50 0.28 9.16 8.83
C ARG A 50 -1.06 9.08 8.10
N LEU A 51 -1.23 8.07 7.23
CA LEU A 51 -2.47 7.86 6.50
C LEU A 51 -3.65 7.60 7.46
N LEU A 52 -3.44 6.74 8.47
CA LEU A 52 -4.45 6.48 9.49
C LEU A 52 -4.81 7.73 10.31
N GLN A 53 -3.83 8.58 10.61
CA GLN A 53 -4.07 9.87 11.27
C GLN A 53 -4.89 10.82 10.39
N GLN A 54 -4.60 10.88 9.08
CA GLN A 54 -5.35 11.71 8.13
C GLN A 54 -6.81 11.26 8.00
N MET A 55 -7.05 9.94 8.04
CA MET A 55 -8.38 9.36 8.02
C MET A 55 -9.17 9.60 9.30
N LYS A 56 -8.53 10.04 10.39
CA LYS A 56 -9.16 10.26 11.70
C LYS A 56 -9.97 9.03 12.14
N LEU A 57 -9.29 7.90 12.28
CA LEU A 57 -9.90 6.64 12.75
C LEU A 57 -10.77 6.88 13.98
N GLY A 58 -12.00 6.36 13.93
CA GLY A 58 -12.93 6.37 15.03
C GLY A 58 -12.47 5.49 16.19
N GLU A 59 -13.07 5.72 17.36
CA GLU A 59 -12.90 4.84 18.50
C GLU A 59 -13.48 3.46 18.19
N GLY A 60 -12.65 2.42 18.31
CA GLY A 60 -13.07 1.04 18.07
C GLY A 60 -13.04 0.58 16.61
N GLU A 61 -12.71 1.44 15.63
CA GLU A 61 -12.57 0.98 14.24
C GLU A 61 -11.44 -0.04 14.10
N GLU A 62 -11.73 -1.14 13.38
CA GLU A 62 -10.77 -2.20 13.09
C GLU A 62 -9.81 -1.78 11.97
N ILE A 63 -8.59 -2.27 12.04
CA ILE A 63 -7.52 -2.01 11.08
C ILE A 63 -7.09 -3.35 10.49
N GLU A 64 -7.38 -3.55 9.21
CA GLU A 64 -6.85 -4.65 8.43
C GLU A 64 -5.54 -4.22 7.76
N ILE A 65 -4.47 -4.98 8.00
CA ILE A 65 -3.16 -4.73 7.40
C ILE A 65 -2.67 -5.93 6.59
N CYS A 66 -2.08 -5.64 5.43
CA CYS A 66 -1.54 -6.63 4.52
C CYS A 66 -0.44 -7.48 5.18
N SER A 67 -0.44 -8.78 4.87
CA SER A 67 0.59 -9.75 5.28
C SER A 67 1.94 -9.57 4.58
N SER A 68 2.08 -8.61 3.66
CA SER A 68 3.35 -8.34 2.97
C SER A 68 4.49 -8.02 3.95
N PHE A 69 5.70 -8.43 3.57
CA PHE A 69 6.93 -8.16 4.34
C PHE A 69 7.19 -6.66 4.54
N LEU A 70 6.69 -5.82 3.63
CA LEU A 70 6.84 -4.36 3.71
C LEU A 70 6.28 -3.80 5.02
N PHE A 71 5.29 -4.48 5.60
CA PHE A 71 4.59 -4.08 6.81
C PHE A 71 5.03 -4.85 8.06
N ASP A 72 6.15 -5.59 8.00
CA ASP A 72 6.66 -6.38 9.14
C ASP A 72 6.92 -5.53 10.38
N GLU A 73 7.48 -4.32 10.20
CA GLU A 73 7.69 -3.36 11.29
C GLU A 73 6.43 -2.54 11.61
N THR A 74 5.46 -2.47 10.69
CA THR A 74 4.25 -1.67 10.87
C THR A 74 3.24 -2.36 11.79
N ARG A 75 3.07 -3.68 11.64
CA ARG A 75 2.13 -4.47 12.46
C ARG A 75 2.34 -4.32 13.97
N PRO A 76 3.56 -4.52 14.53
CA PRO A 76 3.76 -4.35 15.96
C PRO A 76 3.54 -2.90 16.42
N GLU A 77 3.86 -1.90 15.60
CA GLU A 77 3.61 -0.49 15.93
C GLU A 77 2.10 -0.16 15.95
N LEU A 78 1.32 -0.71 15.01
CA LEU A 78 -0.14 -0.57 15.04
C LEU A 78 -0.73 -1.25 16.28
N VAL A 79 -0.31 -2.47 16.59
CA VAL A 79 -0.77 -3.18 17.81
C VAL A 79 -0.44 -2.39 19.07
N LYS A 80 0.74 -1.76 19.13
CA LYS A 80 1.14 -0.92 20.27
C LYS A 80 0.25 0.32 20.42
N GLN A 81 -0.22 0.90 19.32
CA GLN A 81 -1.05 2.12 19.35
C GLN A 81 -2.55 1.85 19.50
N PHE A 82 -3.07 0.81 18.84
CA PHE A 82 -4.49 0.54 18.73
C PHE A 82 -4.95 -0.72 19.49
N GLY A 83 -4.02 -1.55 19.96
CA GLY A 83 -4.30 -2.81 20.65
C GLY A 83 -4.41 -4.02 19.71
N MET A 84 -4.17 -5.21 20.26
CA MET A 84 -4.22 -6.48 19.48
C MET A 84 -5.63 -6.79 18.97
N GLU A 85 -6.66 -6.41 19.72
CA GLU A 85 -8.07 -6.67 19.36
C GLU A 85 -8.54 -5.90 18.13
N ARG A 86 -7.86 -4.80 17.77
CA ARG A 86 -8.26 -3.92 16.65
C ARG A 86 -7.43 -4.11 15.39
N VAL A 87 -6.31 -4.84 15.47
CA VAL A 87 -5.36 -4.94 14.35
C VAL A 87 -5.33 -6.38 13.84
N HIS A 88 -5.85 -6.57 12.63
CA HIS A 88 -5.95 -7.88 12.01
C HIS A 88 -5.04 -7.97 10.78
N VAL A 89 -4.24 -9.03 10.73
CA VAL A 89 -3.44 -9.32 9.53
C VAL A 89 -4.32 -10.06 8.54
N SER A 90 -4.51 -9.47 7.37
CA SER A 90 -5.24 -10.10 6.28
C SER A 90 -4.33 -10.31 5.08
N VAL A 91 -4.51 -11.43 4.40
CA VAL A 91 -4.10 -11.53 3.01
C VAL A 91 -5.12 -10.71 2.25
N ILE A 92 -4.74 -9.48 1.89
CA ILE A 92 -5.62 -8.62 1.09
C ILE A 92 -5.67 -9.23 -0.32
N SER A 93 -6.69 -10.04 -0.58
CA SER A 93 -7.02 -10.62 -1.88
C SER A 93 -8.43 -10.18 -2.31
N GLY A 94 -8.66 -9.98 -3.61
CA GLY A 94 -9.93 -9.50 -4.18
C GLY A 94 -9.98 -7.99 -4.46
N LYS A 95 -11.18 -7.38 -4.44
CA LYS A 95 -11.46 -5.98 -4.88
C LYS A 95 -10.52 -4.88 -4.36
N ALA A 96 -9.90 -5.07 -3.19
CA ALA A 96 -8.92 -4.13 -2.65
C ALA A 96 -7.58 -4.16 -3.43
N GLN A 97 -7.20 -5.33 -3.95
CA GLN A 97 -6.10 -5.46 -4.91
C GLN A 97 -6.48 -4.82 -6.25
N ASP A 98 -7.72 -5.00 -6.72
CA ASP A 98 -8.21 -4.39 -7.97
C ASP A 98 -8.25 -2.85 -7.88
N ASN A 99 -8.66 -2.28 -6.75
CA ASN A 99 -8.69 -0.83 -6.54
C ASN A 99 -7.29 -0.22 -6.43
N VAL A 100 -6.34 -0.91 -5.78
CA VAL A 100 -4.94 -0.46 -5.70
C VAL A 100 -4.23 -0.63 -7.05
N GLU A 101 -4.51 -1.69 -7.82
CA GLU A 101 -4.03 -1.85 -9.20
C GLU A 101 -4.64 -0.82 -10.15
N THR A 102 -5.92 -0.46 -9.97
CA THR A 102 -6.61 0.57 -10.78
C THR A 102 -6.07 1.97 -10.47
N ALA A 103 -5.90 2.32 -9.19
CA ALA A 103 -5.28 3.58 -8.80
C ALA A 103 -3.82 3.69 -9.28
N TYR A 104 -3.08 2.58 -9.26
CA TYR A 104 -1.73 2.49 -9.83
C TYR A 104 -1.72 2.68 -11.36
N LEU A 105 -2.70 2.15 -12.09
CA LEU A 105 -2.82 2.32 -13.54
C LEU A 105 -3.26 3.74 -13.93
N ASP A 106 -4.11 4.39 -13.14
CA ASP A 106 -4.59 5.75 -13.41
C ASP A 106 -3.50 6.81 -13.14
N GLU A 107 -2.66 6.63 -12.12
CA GLU A 107 -1.47 7.47 -11.91
C GLU A 107 -0.44 7.34 -13.04
N ILE A 108 -0.25 6.13 -13.57
CA ILE A 108 0.61 5.89 -14.74
C ILE A 108 0.05 6.55 -16.02
N ARG A 109 -1.28 6.59 -16.19
CA ARG A 109 -1.95 7.27 -17.31
C ARG A 109 -1.79 8.80 -17.26
N ASN A 110 -1.86 9.40 -16.07
CA ASN A 110 -1.67 10.84 -15.88
C ASN A 110 -0.24 11.33 -16.20
N LEU A 111 0.75 10.44 -16.19
CA LEU A 111 2.14 10.71 -16.56
C LEU A 111 2.43 10.50 -18.07
N GLY A 112 1.40 10.21 -18.88
CA GLY A 112 1.53 10.08 -20.35
C GLY A 112 1.86 8.68 -20.85
N TYR A 113 1.81 7.65 -20.00
CA TYR A 113 2.01 6.27 -20.44
C TYR A 113 0.74 5.71 -21.09
N ARG A 114 0.82 5.40 -22.39
CA ARG A 114 -0.20 4.62 -23.11
C ARG A 114 0.25 3.16 -23.16
N PRO A 115 -0.52 2.20 -22.61
CA PRO A 115 -0.24 0.79 -22.79
C PRO A 115 -0.22 0.45 -24.29
N LEU A 116 0.79 -0.30 -24.74
CA LEU A 116 0.75 -0.93 -26.05
C LEU A 116 -0.36 -1.99 -26.02
N ALA A 117 -1.34 -1.87 -26.91
CA ALA A 117 -2.58 -2.68 -26.95
C ALA A 117 -2.36 -4.21 -26.88
N ASP A 118 -1.17 -4.67 -27.25
CA ASP A 118 -0.79 -6.07 -27.35
C ASP A 118 -0.54 -6.77 -25.99
N ARG A 119 -0.49 -6.02 -24.87
CA ARG A 119 -0.33 -6.60 -23.53
C ARG A 119 -1.64 -6.98 -22.84
N ASP A 120 -2.75 -6.32 -23.16
CA ASP A 120 -4.05 -6.64 -22.57
C ASP A 120 -4.59 -7.97 -23.11
N GLU A 121 -4.36 -8.28 -24.39
CA GLU A 121 -4.75 -9.56 -24.99
C GLU A 121 -4.03 -10.77 -24.40
N LYS A 122 -2.77 -10.62 -23.95
CA LYS A 122 -2.02 -11.73 -23.35
C LYS A 122 -2.42 -11.97 -21.89
N ARG A 123 -2.89 -10.95 -21.18
CA ARG A 123 -3.33 -11.08 -19.78
C ARG A 123 -4.74 -11.71 -19.67
N ALA A 124 -5.58 -11.52 -20.69
CA ALA A 124 -6.91 -12.15 -20.76
C ALA A 124 -6.90 -13.67 -21.03
N ARG A 125 -5.77 -14.26 -21.43
CA ARG A 125 -5.66 -15.69 -21.81
C ARG A 125 -4.99 -16.58 -20.76
N SER A 126 -4.69 -16.10 -19.57
CA SER A 126 -4.02 -16.88 -18.51
C SER A 126 -4.78 -16.95 -17.18
N PHE A 127 -6.11 -16.79 -17.23
CA PHE A 127 -7.00 -17.18 -16.14
C PHE A 127 -7.82 -18.40 -16.55
#